data_AF-A0A3B9MJU3-F1
#
_entry.id   AF-A0A3B9MJU3-F1
#
_cell.length_a   1.000
_cell.length_b   1.000
_cell.length_c   1.000
_cell.angle_alpha   90.00
_cell.angle_beta   90.00
_cell.angle_gamma   90.00
#
_symmetry.space_group_name_H-M   'P 1'
#
loop_
_entity.id
_entity.type
_entity.pdbx_description
1 polymer ?
#
loop_
_entity_poly.entity_id
_entity_poly.type
_entity_poly.pdbx_seq_one_letter_code
_entity_poly.pdbx_strand_id
1 'polypeptide(L)'
;MNTWEQEAVEKTFKLFESEDFRTPFDDQPTFFRRAFFVSIDLKLDWIWLRKLETTSCGIDRKIGLSDHWPLWVVLRMRSGKG
;
A
#
# COMPACT_ATOMS: atom_id res chain seq x y z
N MET A 1 3.84 -10.92 5.17
CA MET A 1 3.41 -10.49 3.83
C MET A 1 2.38 -11.45 3.27
N ASN A 2 1.11 -11.03 3.22
CA ASN A 2 0.03 -11.83 2.62
C ASN A 2 -0.06 -11.49 1.12
N THR A 3 0.86 -12.03 0.31
CA THR A 3 0.95 -11.74 -1.14
C THR A 3 1.06 -13.04 -1.92
N TRP A 4 0.61 -13.06 -3.18
CA TRP A 4 0.65 -14.29 -3.99
C TRP A 4 2.09 -14.72 -4.39
N GLU A 5 3.03 -13.76 -4.49
CA GLU A 5 4.43 -14.02 -4.87
C GLU A 5 5.39 -13.26 -3.96
N GLN A 6 5.76 -13.85 -2.82
CA GLN A 6 6.61 -13.18 -1.82
C GLN A 6 7.97 -12.70 -2.39
N GLU A 7 8.61 -13.51 -3.23
CA GLU A 7 9.90 -13.15 -3.84
C GLU A 7 9.78 -11.90 -4.74
N ALA A 8 8.69 -11.78 -5.49
CA ALA A 8 8.42 -10.62 -6.31
C ALA A 8 8.27 -9.36 -5.44
N VAL A 9 7.56 -9.49 -4.31
CA VAL A 9 7.41 -8.37 -3.36
C VAL A 9 8.75 -7.95 -2.77
N GLU A 10 9.60 -8.89 -2.36
CA GLU A 10 10.94 -8.56 -1.85
C GLU A 10 11.80 -7.84 -2.89
N LYS A 11 11.75 -8.26 -4.16
CA LYS A 11 12.45 -7.58 -5.26
C LYS A 11 11.88 -6.19 -5.52
N THR A 12 10.57 -6.02 -5.47
CA THR A 12 9.92 -4.71 -5.58
C THR A 12 10.35 -3.78 -4.46
N PHE A 13 10.32 -4.23 -3.20
CA PHE A 13 10.78 -3.43 -2.07
C PHE A 13 12.23 -2.99 -2.24
N LYS A 14 13.13 -3.91 -2.58
CA LYS A 14 14.55 -3.59 -2.85
C LYS A 14 14.72 -2.52 -3.91
N LEU A 15 13.97 -2.62 -5.03
CA LEU A 15 14.02 -1.65 -6.12
C LEU A 15 13.54 -0.25 -5.71
N PHE A 16 12.42 -0.15 -4.99
CA PHE A 16 11.89 1.15 -4.56
C PHE A 16 12.74 1.77 -3.46
N GLU A 17 13.18 0.98 -2.49
CA GLU A 17 14.04 1.45 -1.40
C GLU A 17 15.42 1.89 -1.90
N SER A 18 15.98 1.25 -2.95
CA SER A 18 17.24 1.71 -3.55
C SER A 18 17.14 3.10 -4.17
N GLU A 19 15.93 3.54 -4.52
CA GLU A 19 15.63 4.86 -5.09
C GLU A 19 15.05 5.86 -4.05
N ASP A 20 15.22 5.57 -2.76
CA ASP A 20 14.75 6.38 -1.62
C ASP A 20 13.22 6.53 -1.56
N PHE A 21 12.48 5.60 -2.15
CA PHE A 21 11.05 5.50 -1.93
C PHE A 21 10.76 4.72 -0.65
N ARG A 22 9.74 5.17 0.07
CA ARG A 22 9.18 4.50 1.26
C ARG A 22 7.67 4.37 1.10
N THR A 23 7.09 3.36 1.71
CA THR A 23 5.64 3.20 1.79
C THR A 23 5.18 3.38 3.24
N PRO A 24 4.10 4.15 3.51
CA PRO A 24 3.53 4.25 4.85
C PRO A 24 2.64 3.05 5.20
N PHE A 25 2.45 2.09 4.29
CA PHE A 25 1.58 0.95 4.46
C PHE A 25 2.35 -0.30 4.90
N ASP A 26 1.97 -0.83 6.05
CA ASP A 26 2.42 -2.10 6.61
C ASP A 26 1.78 -3.30 5.89
N ASP A 27 1.99 -4.52 6.39
CA ASP A 27 1.55 -5.77 5.78
C ASP A 27 0.04 -6.07 5.85
N GLN A 28 -0.78 -5.04 6.04
CA GLN A 28 -2.23 -5.17 6.03
C GLN A 28 -2.77 -5.54 4.64
N PRO A 29 -3.81 -6.38 4.56
CA PRO A 29 -4.46 -6.69 3.29
C PRO A 29 -5.16 -5.46 2.71
N THR A 30 -5.05 -5.34 1.38
CA THR A 30 -5.64 -4.30 0.53
C THR A 30 -6.65 -4.88 -0.46
N PHE A 31 -6.73 -6.22 -0.51
CA PHE A 31 -7.58 -6.98 -1.40
C PHE A 31 -8.32 -8.04 -0.59
N PHE A 32 -9.60 -8.21 -0.87
CA PHE A 32 -10.45 -9.26 -0.32
C PHE A 32 -11.26 -9.91 -1.44
N ARG A 33 -11.21 -11.24 -1.50
CA ARG A 33 -12.12 -12.01 -2.34
C ARG A 33 -12.62 -13.24 -1.61
N ARG A 34 -13.93 -13.46 -1.67
CA ARG A 34 -14.55 -14.71 -1.22
C ARG A 34 -14.59 -15.69 -2.39
N ALA A 35 -13.86 -16.80 -2.27
CA ALA A 35 -13.87 -17.89 -3.25
C ALA A 35 -14.42 -19.15 -2.57
N PHE A 36 -15.60 -19.60 -3.00
CA PHE A 36 -16.33 -20.70 -2.38
C PHE A 36 -16.49 -20.50 -0.85
N PHE A 37 -15.74 -21.27 -0.05
CA PHE A 37 -15.76 -21.26 1.41
C PHE A 37 -14.52 -20.61 2.05
N VAL A 38 -13.58 -20.12 1.23
CA VAL A 38 -12.33 -19.53 1.70
C VAL A 38 -12.37 -18.02 1.44
N SER A 39 -12.00 -17.25 2.46
CA SER A 39 -11.74 -15.81 2.32
C SER A 39 -10.25 -15.62 2.05
N ILE A 40 -9.93 -14.96 0.94
CA ILE A 40 -8.57 -14.64 0.55
C ILE A 40 -8.35 -13.16 0.81
N ASP A 41 -7.47 -12.87 1.75
CA ASP A 41 -7.01 -11.53 2.09
C ASP A 41 -5.57 -11.38 1.61
N LEU A 42 -5.33 -10.46 0.67
CA LEU A 42 -4.01 -10.20 0.12
C LEU A 42 -3.65 -8.72 0.23
N LYS A 43 -2.36 -8.42 0.35
CA LYS A 43 -1.78 -7.11 0.16
C LYS A 43 -1.25 -7.03 -1.26
N LEU A 44 -1.97 -6.35 -2.12
CA LEU A 44 -1.66 -6.22 -3.55
C LEU A 44 -1.45 -4.76 -3.98
N ASP A 45 -1.70 -3.81 -3.09
CA ASP A 45 -1.64 -2.39 -3.36
C ASP A 45 -0.67 -1.69 -2.40
N TRP A 46 0.09 -0.74 -2.95
CA TRP A 46 1.03 0.09 -2.20
C TRP A 46 0.98 1.51 -2.71
N ILE A 47 1.23 2.48 -1.82
CA ILE A 47 1.62 3.84 -2.20
C ILE A 47 3.09 4.02 -1.83
N TRP A 48 3.90 4.42 -2.80
CA TRP A 48 5.34 4.69 -2.64
C TRP A 48 5.59 6.19 -2.74
N LEU A 49 6.31 6.74 -1.77
CA LEU A 49 6.56 8.16 -1.59
C LEU A 49 8.05 8.41 -1.50
N ARG A 50 8.54 9.47 -2.15
CA ARG A 50 9.94 9.90 -2.08
C ARG A 50 10.00 11.36 -1.67
N LYS A 51 10.82 11.68 -0.66
CA LYS A 51 11.01 13.04 -0.13
C LYS A 51 9.71 13.74 0.32
N LEU A 52 8.69 12.98 0.68
CA LEU A 52 7.40 13.48 1.18
C LEU A 52 7.16 12.96 2.60
N GLU A 53 6.70 13.85 3.48
CA GLU A 53 6.32 13.50 4.84
C GLU A 53 4.85 13.07 4.86
N THR A 54 4.58 11.85 5.31
CA THR A 54 3.20 11.36 5.51
C THR A 54 2.74 11.76 6.90
N THR A 55 1.62 12.48 6.98
CA THR A 55 1.01 12.88 8.27
C THR A 55 -0.05 11.91 8.73
N SER A 56 -0.74 11.25 7.79
CA SER A 56 -1.74 10.23 8.06
C SER A 56 -1.91 9.33 6.83
N CYS A 57 -2.34 8.09 7.03
CA CYS A 57 -2.67 7.15 5.96
C CYS A 57 -3.74 6.16 6.42
N GLY A 58 -4.38 5.48 5.48
CA GLY A 58 -5.35 4.44 5.81
C GLY A 58 -5.84 3.63 4.61
N ILE A 59 -6.51 2.51 4.94
CA ILE A 59 -7.18 1.61 4.00
C ILE A 59 -8.68 1.71 4.30
N ASP A 60 -9.48 2.13 3.31
CA ASP A 60 -10.93 2.20 3.46
C ASP A 60 -11.58 0.86 3.12
N ARG A 61 -12.06 0.15 4.15
CA ARG A 61 -12.73 -1.15 4.01
C ARG A 61 -14.25 -1.05 3.90
N LYS A 62 -14.80 0.16 3.90
CA LYS A 62 -16.25 0.43 3.83
C LYS A 62 -16.70 0.69 2.39
N ILE A 63 -15.80 1.20 1.54
CA ILE A 63 -16.07 1.42 0.11
C ILE A 63 -15.98 0.07 -0.63
N GLY A 64 -17.11 -0.61 -0.77
CA GLY A 64 -17.24 -1.90 -1.46
C GLY A 64 -17.52 -1.78 -2.96
N LEU A 65 -16.66 -1.10 -3.71
CA LEU A 65 -16.80 -0.95 -5.18
C LEU A 65 -16.02 -2.00 -5.98
N SER A 66 -15.05 -2.66 -5.35
CA SER A 66 -14.11 -3.60 -5.97
C SER A 66 -13.65 -4.62 -4.92
N ASP A 67 -13.00 -5.69 -5.38
CA ASP A 67 -12.27 -6.62 -4.52
C ASP A 67 -11.02 -5.94 -3.89
N HIS A 68 -10.65 -4.75 -4.36
CA HIS A 68 -9.61 -3.90 -3.76
C HIS A 68 -10.21 -2.81 -2.88
N TRP A 69 -9.58 -2.60 -1.72
CA TRP A 69 -9.89 -1.49 -0.82
C TRP A 69 -9.08 -0.24 -1.20
N PRO A 70 -9.70 0.96 -1.25
CA PRO A 70 -8.98 2.19 -1.49
C PRO A 70 -7.93 2.50 -0.43
N LEU A 71 -6.73 2.89 -0.87
CA LEU A 71 -5.67 3.42 -0.03
C LEU A 71 -5.66 4.94 -0.14
N TRP A 72 -5.40 5.63 0.98
CA TRP A 72 -5.25 7.08 0.99
C TRP A 72 -4.07 7.52 1.88
N VAL A 73 -3.46 8.64 1.53
CA VAL A 73 -2.39 9.28 2.30
C VAL A 73 -2.64 10.78 2.39
N VAL A 74 -2.32 11.38 3.53
CA VAL A 74 -2.28 12.83 3.72
C VAL A 74 -0.83 13.25 3.86
N LEU A 75 -0.39 14.07 2.92
CA LEU A 75 1.00 14.50 2.81
C LEU A 75 1.18 15.91 3.38
N ARG A 76 2.30 16.14 4.04
CA ARG A 76 2.76 17.51 4.30
C ARG A 76 3.58 17.99 3.10
N MET A 77 3.03 18.96 2.38
CA MET A 77 3.79 19.68 1.36
C MET A 77 4.76 20.63 2.08
N ARG A 78 6.06 20.52 1.77
CA ARG A 78 6.99 21.59 2.15
C ARG A 78 6.59 22.83 1.36
N SER A 79 6.21 23.90 2.05
CA SER A 79 6.05 25.20 1.41
C SER A 79 7.42 25.61 0.90
N GLY A 80 7.63 25.55 -0.41
CA GLY A 80 8.85 26.09 -1.02
C GLY A 80 8.91 27.59 -0.72
N LYS A 81 9.92 28.01 0.03
CA LYS A 81 10.51 29.33 -0.20
C LYS A 81 11.73 29.09 -1.08
N GLY A 82 11.67 29.65 -2.29
CA GLY A 82 12.79 30.02 -3.17
C GLY A 82 13.84 28.96 -3.41
#